data_AF-A0A7K4IC27-F1
#
_entry.id   AF-A0A7K4IC27-F1
#
_cell.length_a   1.000
_cell.length_b   1.000
_cell.length_c   1.000
_cell.angle_alpha   90.00
_cell.angle_beta   90.00
_cell.angle_gamma   90.00
#
_symmetry.space_group_name_H-M   'P 1'
#
loop_
_entity.id
_entity.type
_entity.pdbx_description
1 polymer ?
#
loop_
_entity_poly.entity_id
_entity_poly.type
_entity_poly.pdbx_seq_one_letter_code
_entity_poly.pdbx_strand_id
1 'polypeptide(L)'
;MPIARPVNAMQTLKNIFQRLFGRWSGNPQDQNFYVKLSFATVAGLICGITSPFFVGVRGLVFGLLVYILSLYVLVYLVEVDVAALGGRQKLIVNSLPSYLLLWVLLWTLIYSFTVTV
;
A
#
# COMPACT_ATOMS: atom_id res chain seq x y z
N MET A 1 -37.48 -13.81 -11.93
CA MET A 1 -36.29 -13.27 -12.63
C MET A 1 -35.39 -12.60 -11.60
N PRO A 2 -34.18 -13.09 -11.32
CA PRO A 2 -33.26 -12.38 -10.46
C PRO A 2 -32.64 -11.23 -11.25
N ILE A 3 -32.89 -10.00 -10.78
CA ILE A 3 -32.34 -8.77 -11.32
C ILE A 3 -30.82 -8.81 -11.06
N ALA A 4 -30.02 -8.92 -12.12
CA ALA A 4 -28.59 -8.78 -12.04
C ALA A 4 -28.27 -7.40 -11.46
N ARG A 5 -27.82 -7.34 -10.20
CA ARG A 5 -27.40 -6.10 -9.56
C ARG A 5 -26.22 -5.53 -10.37
N PRO A 6 -26.19 -4.22 -10.67
CA PRO A 6 -24.98 -3.62 -11.20
C PRO A 6 -23.87 -3.89 -10.18
N VAL A 7 -22.86 -4.64 -10.59
CA VAL A 7 -21.70 -4.88 -9.74
C VAL A 7 -21.01 -3.52 -9.61
N ASN A 8 -21.24 -2.86 -8.48
CA ASN A 8 -20.63 -1.58 -8.18
C ASN A 8 -19.11 -1.79 -8.18
N ALA A 9 -18.36 -1.00 -8.95
CA ALA A 9 -16.89 -1.14 -9.06
C ALA A 9 -16.18 -1.18 -7.69
N MET A 10 -16.75 -0.49 -6.69
CA MET A 10 -16.30 -0.50 -5.31
C MET A 10 -16.47 -1.87 -4.62
N GLN A 11 -17.55 -2.61 -4.87
CA GLN A 11 -17.73 -3.97 -4.39
C GLN A 11 -16.76 -4.94 -5.07
N THR A 12 -16.49 -4.77 -6.37
CA THR A 12 -15.48 -5.57 -7.07
C THR A 12 -14.09 -5.36 -6.49
N LEU A 13 -13.68 -4.10 -6.30
CA LEU A 13 -12.40 -3.74 -5.68
C LEU A 13 -12.29 -4.31 -4.27
N LYS A 14 -13.33 -4.14 -3.45
CA LYS A 14 -13.38 -4.72 -2.10
C LYS A 14 -13.19 -6.23 -2.13
N ASN A 15 -13.91 -6.94 -3.01
CA ASN A 15 -13.79 -8.40 -3.14
C ASN A 15 -12.39 -8.84 -3.61
N ILE A 16 -11.74 -8.10 -4.50
CA ILE A 16 -10.38 -8.40 -4.96
C ILE A 16 -9.38 -8.19 -3.82
N PHE A 17 -9.44 -7.04 -3.15
CA PHE A 17 -8.54 -6.73 -2.02
C PHE A 17 -8.76 -7.71 -0.87
N GLN A 18 -10.00 -8.06 -0.54
CA GLN A 18 -10.29 -9.07 0.47
C GLN A 18 -9.83 -10.47 0.05
N ARG A 19 -9.83 -10.83 -1.23
CA ARG A 19 -9.24 -12.10 -1.68
C ARG A 19 -7.72 -12.10 -1.61
N LEU A 20 -7.07 -11.01 -2.00
CA LEU A 20 -5.62 -10.89 -2.00
C LEU A 20 -5.06 -10.81 -0.57
N PHE A 21 -5.69 -10.01 0.29
CA PHE A 21 -5.21 -9.73 1.65
C PHE A 21 -5.98 -10.48 2.75
N GLY A 22 -7.07 -11.17 2.42
CA GLY A 22 -7.83 -11.97 3.37
C GLY A 22 -7.10 -13.21 3.86
N ARG A 23 -6.03 -13.64 3.16
CA ARG A 23 -5.14 -14.71 3.65
C ARG A 23 -4.56 -14.38 5.04
N TRP A 24 -4.40 -13.10 5.37
CA TRP A 24 -3.86 -12.64 6.64
C TRP A 24 -4.91 -12.11 7.60
N SER A 25 -6.21 -12.32 7.34
CA SER A 25 -7.30 -11.81 8.20
C SER A 25 -7.30 -12.41 9.61
N GLY A 26 -6.62 -13.54 9.83
CA GLY A 26 -6.45 -14.15 11.15
C GLY A 26 -5.54 -13.36 12.10
N ASN A 27 -4.69 -12.47 11.57
CA ASN A 27 -3.85 -11.59 12.37
C ASN A 27 -3.86 -10.15 11.80
N PRO A 28 -4.57 -9.21 12.44
CA PRO A 28 -4.66 -7.81 12.00
C PRO A 28 -3.30 -7.13 11.80
N GLN A 29 -2.30 -7.54 12.57
CA GLN A 29 -0.95 -7.00 12.48
C GLN A 29 -0.26 -7.41 11.17
N ASP A 30 -0.34 -8.68 10.81
CA ASP A 30 0.23 -9.19 9.57
C ASP A 30 -0.48 -8.59 8.37
N GLN A 31 -1.81 -8.49 8.43
CA GLN A 31 -2.61 -7.89 7.37
C GLN A 31 -2.23 -6.43 7.11
N ASN A 32 -2.07 -5.62 8.17
CA ASN A 32 -1.56 -4.25 8.07
C ASN A 32 -0.17 -4.20 7.41
N PHE A 33 0.72 -5.08 7.84
CA PHE A 33 2.09 -5.14 7.32
C PHE A 33 2.11 -5.47 5.82
N TYR A 34 1.46 -6.55 5.38
CA TYR A 34 1.49 -6.98 3.98
C TYR A 34 0.80 -6.01 3.02
N VAL A 35 -0.30 -5.37 3.44
CA VAL A 35 -0.95 -4.35 2.62
C VAL A 35 0.02 -3.20 2.39
N LYS A 36 0.59 -2.61 3.44
CA LYS A 36 1.55 -1.51 3.29
C LYS A 36 2.80 -1.91 2.52
N LEU A 37 3.29 -3.12 2.73
CA LEU A 37 4.42 -3.66 1.98
C LEU A 37 4.14 -3.68 0.47
N SER A 38 2.95 -4.14 0.06
CA SER A 38 2.56 -4.16 -1.35
C SER A 38 2.49 -2.75 -1.95
N PHE A 39 1.93 -1.78 -1.22
CA PHE A 39 1.88 -0.39 -1.63
C PHE A 39 3.28 0.25 -1.71
N ALA A 40 4.18 -0.07 -0.77
CA ALA A 40 5.58 0.38 -0.80
C ALA A 40 6.31 -0.13 -2.04
N THR A 41 6.11 -1.41 -2.38
CA THR A 41 6.69 -2.02 -3.58
C THR A 41 6.21 -1.31 -4.84
N VAL A 42 4.90 -1.10 -4.97
CA VAL A 42 4.31 -0.40 -6.12
C VAL A 42 4.81 1.06 -6.19
N ALA A 43 4.88 1.76 -5.05
CA ALA A 43 5.43 3.11 -4.99
C ALA A 43 6.90 3.16 -5.43
N GLY A 44 7.73 2.23 -4.94
CA GLY A 44 9.15 2.15 -5.28
C GLY A 44 9.39 1.84 -6.75
N LEU A 45 8.61 0.91 -7.31
CA LEU A 45 8.64 0.58 -8.75
C LEU A 45 8.27 1.79 -9.60
N ILE A 46 7.19 2.50 -9.26
CA ILE A 46 6.76 3.69 -10.00
C ILE A 46 7.81 4.80 -9.88
N CYS A 47 8.29 5.10 -8.67
CA CYS A 47 9.34 6.12 -8.48
C CYS A 47 10.64 5.77 -9.22
N GLY A 48 11.00 4.49 -9.29
CA GLY A 48 12.20 4.00 -9.98
C GLY A 48 12.06 4.06 -11.51
N ILE A 49 10.98 3.51 -12.06
CA ILE A 49 10.78 3.42 -13.52
C ILE A 49 10.50 4.80 -14.13
N THR A 50 9.66 5.61 -13.47
CA THR A 50 9.35 6.99 -13.91
C THR A 50 10.32 8.02 -13.31
N SER A 51 11.54 7.59 -13.00
CA SER A 51 12.61 8.34 -12.34
C SER A 51 12.71 9.83 -12.76
N PRO A 52 12.74 10.20 -14.05
CA PRO A 52 12.90 11.60 -14.47
C PRO A 52 11.86 12.57 -13.88
N PHE A 53 10.64 12.08 -13.61
CA PHE A 53 9.55 12.89 -13.07
C PHE A 53 9.56 12.96 -11.55
N PHE A 54 10.20 12.00 -10.88
CA PHE A 54 10.11 11.79 -9.44
C PHE A 54 11.44 11.99 -8.70
N VAL A 55 12.52 12.44 -9.36
CA VAL A 55 13.79 12.76 -8.68
C VAL A 55 13.59 13.81 -7.56
N GLY A 56 14.20 13.56 -6.40
CA GLY A 56 14.21 14.49 -5.27
C GLY A 56 12.88 14.55 -4.50
N VAL A 57 12.41 15.76 -4.18
CA VAL A 57 11.25 15.98 -3.30
C VAL A 57 9.94 15.41 -3.89
N ARG A 58 9.82 15.33 -5.22
CA ARG A 58 8.61 14.83 -5.89
C ARG A 58 8.35 13.36 -5.60
N GLY A 59 9.39 12.52 -5.66
CA GLY A 59 9.30 11.11 -5.29
C GLY A 59 8.96 10.97 -3.81
N LEU A 60 9.53 11.83 -2.95
CA LEU A 60 9.19 11.84 -1.53
C LEU A 60 7.71 12.10 -1.27
N VAL A 61 7.15 13.14 -1.90
CA VAL A 61 5.73 13.48 -1.80
C VAL A 61 4.86 12.34 -2.32
N PHE A 62 5.24 11.72 -3.45
CA PHE A 62 4.50 10.59 -4.01
C PHE A 62 4.48 9.38 -3.07
N GLY A 63 5.63 8.97 -2.52
CA GLY A 63 5.69 7.84 -1.60
C GLY A 63 4.86 8.06 -0.33
N LEU A 64 4.80 9.31 0.14
CA LEU A 64 3.99 9.70 1.29
C LEU A 64 2.48 9.72 0.96
N LEU A 65 2.10 10.17 -0.24
CA LEU A 65 0.73 10.08 -0.73
C LEU A 65 0.27 8.62 -0.86
N VAL A 66 1.12 7.75 -1.42
CA VAL A 66 0.82 6.31 -1.51
C VAL A 66 0.72 5.67 -0.13
N TYR A 67 1.53 6.13 0.83
CA TYR A 67 1.41 5.67 2.21
C TYR A 67 0.06 6.07 2.82
N ILE A 68 -0.38 7.31 2.68
CA ILE A 68 -1.70 7.77 3.14
C ILE A 68 -2.81 6.97 2.45
N LEU A 69 -2.69 6.73 1.14
CA LEU A 69 -3.63 5.91 0.39
C LEU A 69 -3.71 4.47 0.94
N SER A 70 -2.57 3.88 1.30
CA SER A 70 -2.54 2.53 1.89
C SER A 70 -3.29 2.47 3.22
N LEU A 71 -3.25 3.54 4.03
CA LEU A 71 -4.03 3.64 5.28
C LEU A 71 -5.53 3.69 4.99
N TYR A 72 -5.93 4.44 3.95
CA TYR A 72 -7.33 4.51 3.53
C TYR A 72 -7.82 3.13 3.05
N VAL A 73 -7.03 2.44 2.24
CA VAL A 73 -7.35 1.08 1.76
C VAL A 73 -7.46 0.10 2.92
N LEU A 74 -6.57 0.18 3.91
CA LEU A 74 -6.64 -0.66 5.10
C LEU A 74 -7.94 -0.51 5.89
N VAL A 75 -8.38 0.73 6.09
CA VAL A 75 -9.58 1.01 6.89
C VAL A 75 -10.87 0.73 6.11
N TYR A 76 -10.95 1.14 4.85
CA TYR A 76 -12.21 1.12 4.09
C TYR A 76 -12.37 -0.08 3.16
N LEU A 77 -11.28 -0.61 2.59
CA LEU A 77 -11.37 -1.75 1.67
C LEU A 77 -11.11 -3.07 2.39
N VAL A 78 -10.07 -3.12 3.22
CA VAL A 78 -9.66 -4.34 3.93
C VAL A 78 -10.39 -4.50 5.26
N GLU A 79 -10.90 -3.40 5.84
CA GLU A 79 -11.66 -3.39 7.11
C GLU A 79 -10.90 -4.04 8.27
N VAL A 80 -9.62 -3.70 8.40
CA VAL A 80 -8.79 -4.24 9.49
C VAL A 80 -9.28 -3.77 10.84
N ASP A 81 -9.35 -4.70 11.80
CA ASP A 81 -9.74 -4.39 13.18
C ASP A 81 -8.67 -3.52 13.87
N VAL A 82 -8.95 -2.23 13.93
CA VAL A 82 -8.09 -1.21 14.56
C VAL A 82 -8.07 -1.33 16.08
N ALA A 83 -9.14 -1.87 16.68
CA ALA A 83 -9.21 -2.08 18.12
C ALA A 83 -8.26 -3.22 18.53
N ALA A 84 -8.27 -4.31 17.77
CA ALA A 84 -7.35 -5.43 17.97
C ALA A 84 -5.86 -5.05 17.77
N LEU A 85 -5.57 -4.07 16.90
CA LEU A 85 -4.22 -3.53 16.69
C LEU A 85 -3.68 -2.68 17.85
N GLY A 86 -4.53 -2.31 18.83
CA GLY A 86 -4.18 -1.36 19.89
C GLY A 86 -4.24 0.10 19.45
N GLY A 87 -5.12 0.40 18.48
CA GLY A 87 -5.51 1.76 18.11
C GLY A 87 -4.90 2.31 16.82
N ARG A 88 -5.36 3.51 16.44
CA ARG A 88 -4.98 4.18 15.18
C ARG A 88 -3.49 4.55 15.11
N GLN A 89 -2.87 4.88 16.25
CA GLN A 89 -1.45 5.21 16.29
C GLN A 89 -0.57 4.01 15.91
N LYS A 90 -0.87 2.82 16.45
CA LYS A 90 -0.17 1.58 16.08
C LYS A 90 -0.42 1.21 14.63
N LEU A 91 -1.64 1.42 14.13
CA LEU A 91 -1.95 1.20 12.72
C LEU A 91 -1.02 2.00 11.80
N ILE A 92 -0.70 3.26 12.15
CA ILE A 92 0.22 4.11 11.37
C ILE A 92 1.68 3.71 11.61
N VAL A 93 2.15 3.81 12.86
CA VAL A 93 3.58 3.81 13.17
C VAL A 93 4.24 2.44 13.05
N ASN A 94 3.52 1.35 13.35
CA ASN A 94 4.12 0.02 13.49
C ASN A 94 4.85 -0.48 12.22
N SER A 95 4.32 -0.14 11.05
CA SER A 95 4.85 -0.56 9.76
C SER A 95 5.48 0.59 8.96
N LEU A 96 5.56 1.78 9.55
CA LEU A 96 6.11 2.98 8.89
C LEU A 96 7.61 2.84 8.58
N PRO A 97 8.48 2.38 9.50
CA PRO A 97 9.91 2.20 9.19
C PRO A 97 10.12 1.21 8.06
N SER A 98 9.47 0.04 8.11
CA SER A 98 9.59 -0.99 7.07
C SER A 98 9.07 -0.51 5.72
N TYR A 99 7.97 0.24 5.71
CA TYR A 99 7.43 0.86 4.49
C TYR A 99 8.46 1.81 3.86
N LEU A 100 8.99 2.75 4.65
CA LEU A 100 9.97 3.73 4.17
C LEU A 100 11.23 3.05 3.65
N LEU A 101 11.74 2.07 4.39
CA LEU A 101 12.98 1.38 4.06
C LEU A 101 12.83 0.60 2.75
N LEU A 102 11.73 -0.14 2.57
CA LEU A 102 11.49 -0.90 1.34
C LEU A 102 11.26 0.01 0.13
N TRP A 103 10.44 1.06 0.29
CA TRP A 103 10.15 2.00 -0.78
C TRP A 103 11.42 2.74 -1.24
N VAL A 104 12.21 3.29 -0.31
CA VAL A 104 13.45 4.01 -0.64
C VAL A 104 14.49 3.05 -1.20
N LEU A 105 14.60 1.82 -0.68
CA LEU A 105 15.52 0.81 -1.19
C LEU A 105 15.19 0.42 -2.63
N LEU A 106 13.92 0.11 -2.93
CA LEU A 106 13.51 -0.22 -4.29
C LEU A 106 13.69 0.97 -5.23
N TRP A 107 13.33 2.17 -4.79
CA TRP A 107 13.49 3.37 -5.58
C TRP A 107 14.96 3.62 -5.93
N THR A 108 15.86 3.58 -4.94
CA THR A 108 17.30 3.81 -5.15
C THR A 108 17.95 2.71 -5.97
N LEU A 109 17.54 1.45 -5.77
CA LEU A 109 18.05 0.31 -6.52
C LEU A 109 17.65 0.38 -7.99
N ILE A 110 16.39 0.71 -8.31
CA ILE A 110 15.97 0.87 -9.70
C ILE A 110 16.63 2.12 -10.31
N TYR A 111 16.66 3.21 -9.54
CA TYR A 111 17.29 4.46 -9.98
C TYR A 111 18.75 4.25 -10.39
N SER A 112 19.52 3.46 -9.62
CA SER A 112 20.93 3.20 -9.94
C SER A 112 21.09 2.49 -11.28
N PHE A 113 20.23 1.51 -11.60
CA PHE A 113 20.22 0.85 -12.91
C PHE A 113 19.74 1.77 -14.04
N THR A 114 18.85 2.73 -13.77
CA THR A 114 18.38 3.67 -14.81
C THR A 114 19.33 4.82 -15.10
N VAL A 115 20.18 5.21 -14.15
CA VAL A 115 21.17 6.30 -14.34
C VAL A 115 22.47 5.80 -14.96
N THR A 116 22.80 4.52 -14.77
CA THR A 116 24.01 3.91 -15.32
C THR A 116 23.87 3.42 -16.76
N VAL A 117 22.65 3.39 -17.30
CA VAL A 117 22.34 3.09 -18.71
C VAL A 117 22.17 4.41 -19.47
#